data_AF-A0A5C9EEY5-F1
#
_entry.id   AF-A0A5C9EEY5-F1
#
_cell.length_a   1.000
_cell.length_b   1.000
_cell.length_c   1.000
_cell.angle_alpha   90.00
_cell.angle_beta   90.00
_cell.angle_gamma   90.00
#
_symmetry.space_group_name_H-M   'P 1'
#
loop_
_entity.id
_entity.type
_entity.pdbx_description
1 polymer ?
#
loop_
_entity_poly.entity_id
_entity_poly.type
_entity_poly.pdbx_seq_one_letter_code
_entity_poly.pdbx_strand_id
1 'polypeptide(L)'
;MDYALMFNVKPGGVSEPIKWGKDQLQPDRSIIVLDESTLSLYLWHGQQQGLVQRRTALRQAQSLKGHGYTVGKSIIGRDIKTIKEIDARKVGKVPEADELYSDLEKVLDKPVKELEDNIVTFDVEEAEGKISKKVGATAKPKPKPKPTPQAKAQPKAKPSEPEPKPKPKPKTEPKVETQEKPKRKVELEPIKKASDEKEGSKGLIVEARVGFVLKAVLDHYSDIWVSKKDDGSYAIEMMEGPICKFEIDKSTAKLKFSQNSFSGISTNIKTAIQKKYIELSKLLK
;
A
#
# COMPACT_ATOMS: atom_id res chain seq x y z
N MET A 1 11.78 -21.26 0.82
CA MET A 1 12.89 -20.46 0.27
C MET A 1 12.31 -19.08 0.15
N ASP A 2 12.79 -18.16 0.97
CA ASP A 2 12.15 -16.86 1.12
C ASP A 2 12.87 -15.88 0.21
N TYR A 3 12.09 -15.17 -0.61
CA TYR A 3 12.62 -14.18 -1.53
C TYR A 3 12.47 -12.78 -0.96
N ALA A 4 13.37 -11.90 -1.39
CA ALA A 4 13.23 -10.48 -1.18
C ALA A 4 13.59 -9.70 -2.44
N LEU A 5 12.95 -8.53 -2.58
CA LEU A 5 13.18 -7.60 -3.67
C LEU A 5 13.24 -6.17 -3.16
N MET A 6 13.97 -5.34 -3.87
CA MET A 6 14.07 -3.91 -3.62
C MET A 6 13.61 -3.16 -4.87
N PHE A 7 12.81 -2.12 -4.71
CA PHE A 7 12.27 -1.32 -5.82
C PHE A 7 12.54 0.15 -5.62
N ASN A 8 12.89 0.84 -6.69
CA ASN A 8 12.88 2.30 -6.75
C ASN A 8 11.55 2.78 -7.33
N VAL A 9 10.86 3.68 -6.62
CA VAL A 9 9.65 4.32 -7.14
C VAL A 9 10.04 5.57 -7.92
N LYS A 10 9.90 5.51 -9.24
CA LYS A 10 10.17 6.63 -10.14
C LYS A 10 9.06 7.68 -10.10
N PRO A 11 9.38 8.94 -10.48
CA PRO A 11 8.36 9.93 -10.82
C PRO A 11 7.38 9.36 -11.85
N GLY A 12 6.08 9.54 -11.61
CA GLY A 12 5.02 8.90 -12.41
C GLY A 12 4.46 7.62 -11.81
N GLY A 13 5.06 7.10 -10.73
CA GLY A 13 4.52 5.96 -10.00
C GLY A 13 4.83 4.61 -10.63
N VAL A 14 5.91 4.52 -11.39
CA VAL A 14 6.45 3.24 -11.87
C VAL A 14 7.42 2.71 -10.81
N SER A 15 7.29 1.45 -10.44
CA SER A 15 8.19 0.77 -9.51
C SER A 15 9.12 -0.16 -10.30
N GLU A 16 10.43 0.03 -10.18
CA GLU A 16 11.42 -0.78 -10.88
C GLU A 16 12.31 -1.53 -9.89
N PRO A 17 12.56 -2.84 -10.10
CA PRO A 17 13.52 -3.58 -9.31
C PRO A 17 14.90 -2.95 -9.39
N ILE A 18 15.58 -2.88 -8.25
CA ILE A 18 16.95 -2.39 -8.12
C ILE A 18 17.79 -3.39 -7.35
N LYS A 19 19.12 -3.23 -7.44
CA LYS A 19 20.06 -4.05 -6.67
C LYS A 19 19.77 -3.98 -5.18
N TRP A 20 19.88 -5.10 -4.52
CA TRP A 20 19.72 -5.19 -3.07
C TRP A 20 20.90 -4.52 -2.36
N GLY A 21 20.63 -3.55 -1.48
CA GLY A 21 21.69 -2.93 -0.69
C GLY A 21 21.27 -1.65 0.03
N LYS A 22 21.95 -1.37 1.14
CA LYS A 22 21.76 -0.15 1.94
C LYS A 22 22.15 1.12 1.18
N ASP A 23 23.06 1.00 0.23
CA ASP A 23 23.50 2.08 -0.66
C ASP A 23 22.36 2.64 -1.52
N GLN A 24 21.25 1.91 -1.68
CA GLN A 24 20.09 2.38 -2.42
C GLN A 24 19.18 3.34 -1.63
N LEU A 25 19.34 3.44 -0.30
CA LEU A 25 18.55 4.33 0.56
C LEU A 25 19.00 5.79 0.44
N GLN A 26 18.83 6.37 -0.75
CA GLN A 26 19.33 7.70 -1.12
C GLN A 26 18.30 8.81 -0.85
N PRO A 27 18.71 9.98 -0.29
CA PRO A 27 17.78 11.00 0.21
C PRO A 27 16.72 11.49 -0.80
N ASP A 28 16.99 11.38 -2.08
CA ASP A 28 16.18 11.80 -3.21
C ASP A 28 15.27 10.70 -3.78
N ARG A 29 15.14 9.55 -3.12
CA ARG A 29 14.35 8.40 -3.61
C ARG A 29 13.30 7.93 -2.62
N SER A 30 12.31 7.21 -3.13
CA SER A 30 11.42 6.38 -2.33
C SER A 30 11.67 4.93 -2.71
N ILE A 31 11.99 4.12 -1.72
CA ILE A 31 12.41 2.73 -1.91
C ILE A 31 11.41 1.81 -1.24
N ILE A 32 11.03 0.73 -1.93
CA ILE A 32 10.19 -0.33 -1.38
C ILE A 32 11.05 -1.56 -1.21
N VAL A 33 11.08 -2.13 -0.01
CA VAL A 33 11.73 -3.42 0.27
C VAL A 33 10.64 -4.43 0.60
N LEU A 34 10.57 -5.48 -0.21
CA LEU A 34 9.66 -6.59 -0.03
C LEU A 34 10.42 -7.76 0.59
N ASP A 35 9.96 -8.23 1.74
CA ASP A 35 10.54 -9.39 2.44
C ASP A 35 9.45 -10.43 2.71
N GLU A 36 9.53 -11.57 2.02
CA GLU A 36 8.58 -12.68 2.22
C GLU A 36 8.77 -13.37 3.57
N SER A 37 10.01 -13.43 4.09
CA SER A 37 10.30 -14.13 5.36
C SER A 37 9.54 -13.52 6.54
N THR A 38 9.36 -12.20 6.52
CA THR A 38 8.64 -11.46 7.55
C THR A 38 7.22 -11.07 7.14
N LEU A 39 6.78 -11.45 5.94
CA LEU A 39 5.49 -11.03 5.34
C LEU A 39 5.24 -9.52 5.49
N SER A 40 6.30 -8.73 5.29
CA SER A 40 6.33 -7.30 5.55
C SER A 40 6.92 -6.55 4.36
N LEU A 41 6.33 -5.40 4.06
CA LEU A 41 6.83 -4.48 3.05
C LEU A 41 7.29 -3.21 3.75
N TYR A 42 8.56 -2.86 3.60
CA TYR A 42 9.13 -1.63 4.14
C TYR A 42 9.09 -0.55 3.07
N LEU A 43 8.48 0.58 3.38
CA LEU A 43 8.42 1.74 2.50
C LEU A 43 9.30 2.83 3.08
N TRP A 44 10.45 3.06 2.46
CA TRP A 44 11.40 4.07 2.86
C TRP A 44 11.24 5.34 2.03
N HIS A 45 11.11 6.48 2.71
CA HIS A 45 11.04 7.80 2.09
C HIS A 45 12.30 8.61 2.40
N GLY A 46 13.05 8.92 1.36
CA GLY A 46 14.21 9.81 1.45
C GLY A 46 13.85 11.21 1.95
N GLN A 47 14.83 11.86 2.57
CA GLN A 47 14.65 13.17 3.20
C GLN A 47 14.23 14.27 2.22
N GLN A 48 14.55 14.15 0.94
CA GLN A 48 14.21 15.13 -0.10
C GLN A 48 12.88 14.80 -0.82
N GLN A 49 12.21 13.70 -0.47
CA GLN A 49 10.94 13.34 -1.10
C GLN A 49 9.81 14.27 -0.67
N GLY A 50 9.12 14.85 -1.66
CA GLY A 50 7.93 15.67 -1.46
C GLY A 50 6.70 14.85 -1.11
N LEU A 51 5.61 15.52 -0.71
CA LEU A 51 4.36 14.87 -0.31
C LEU A 51 3.75 14.03 -1.44
N VAL A 52 3.81 14.52 -2.68
CA VAL A 52 3.25 13.84 -3.85
C VAL A 52 4.00 12.53 -4.10
N GLN A 53 5.34 12.57 -4.11
CA GLN A 53 6.18 11.38 -4.32
C GLN A 53 5.94 10.33 -3.24
N ARG A 54 5.82 10.76 -1.96
CA ARG A 54 5.52 9.86 -0.84
C ARG A 54 4.17 9.15 -1.01
N ARG A 55 3.11 9.90 -1.36
CA ARG A 55 1.78 9.31 -1.63
C ARG A 55 1.78 8.37 -2.82
N THR A 56 2.49 8.71 -3.88
CA THR A 56 2.64 7.85 -5.06
C THR A 56 3.36 6.55 -4.69
N ALA A 57 4.45 6.62 -3.92
CA ALA A 57 5.17 5.45 -3.44
C ALA A 57 4.34 4.60 -2.47
N LEU A 58 3.54 5.21 -1.60
CA LEU A 58 2.59 4.48 -0.75
C LEU A 58 1.54 3.73 -1.57
N ARG A 59 0.99 4.35 -2.62
CA ARG A 59 0.05 3.67 -3.53
C ARG A 59 0.71 2.47 -4.22
N GLN A 60 1.97 2.62 -4.64
CA GLN A 60 2.75 1.52 -5.23
C GLN A 60 3.02 0.41 -4.21
N ALA A 61 3.38 0.75 -2.98
CA ALA A 61 3.54 -0.21 -1.89
C ALA A 61 2.25 -0.97 -1.60
N GLN A 62 1.09 -0.30 -1.60
CA GLN A 62 -0.21 -0.95 -1.45
C GLN A 62 -0.54 -1.88 -2.62
N SER A 63 -0.19 -1.49 -3.85
CA SER A 63 -0.35 -2.34 -5.02
C SER A 63 0.47 -3.63 -4.91
N LEU A 64 1.77 -3.48 -4.59
CA LEU A 64 2.70 -4.60 -4.39
C LEU A 64 2.28 -5.49 -3.23
N LYS A 65 1.79 -4.91 -2.12
CA LYS A 65 1.27 -5.67 -0.97
C LYS A 65 0.20 -6.67 -1.38
N GLY A 66 -0.74 -6.27 -2.23
CA GLY A 66 -1.86 -7.10 -2.66
C GLY A 66 -1.50 -8.07 -3.78
N HIS A 67 -0.81 -7.57 -4.81
CA HIS A 67 -0.62 -8.32 -6.06
C HIS A 67 0.72 -9.03 -6.15
N GLY A 68 1.69 -8.67 -5.30
CA GLY A 68 3.08 -9.08 -5.44
C GLY A 68 3.74 -8.47 -6.68
N TYR A 69 4.87 -9.04 -7.05
CA TYR A 69 5.66 -8.69 -8.22
C TYR A 69 5.87 -9.90 -9.10
N THR A 70 5.56 -9.79 -10.39
CA THR A 70 5.70 -10.89 -11.36
C THR A 70 7.12 -10.96 -11.90
N VAL A 71 7.77 -12.10 -11.72
CA VAL A 71 9.07 -12.43 -12.30
C VAL A 71 8.93 -13.69 -13.14
N GLY A 72 9.07 -13.55 -14.46
CA GLY A 72 8.87 -14.66 -15.39
C GLY A 72 7.46 -15.25 -15.27
N LYS A 73 7.36 -16.47 -14.73
CA LYS A 73 6.09 -17.19 -14.50
C LYS A 73 5.66 -17.21 -13.02
N SER A 74 6.45 -16.62 -12.14
CA SER A 74 6.25 -16.63 -10.69
C SER A 74 5.83 -15.25 -10.18
N ILE A 75 5.09 -15.22 -9.08
CA ILE A 75 4.73 -13.99 -8.38
C ILE A 75 5.37 -14.03 -7.01
N ILE A 76 6.17 -13.02 -6.69
CA ILE A 76 6.88 -12.89 -5.42
C ILE A 76 6.19 -11.83 -4.57
N GLY A 77 5.98 -12.09 -3.30
CA GLY A 77 5.47 -11.13 -2.33
C GLY A 77 3.98 -10.86 -2.44
N ARG A 78 3.20 -11.88 -2.81
CA ARG A 78 1.73 -11.81 -2.79
C ARG A 78 1.20 -11.91 -1.35
N ASP A 79 0.09 -11.23 -1.08
CA ASP A 79 -0.64 -11.31 0.21
C ASP A 79 0.21 -10.89 1.43
N ILE A 80 1.07 -9.89 1.25
CA ILE A 80 1.86 -9.30 2.34
C ILE A 80 0.92 -8.67 3.36
N LYS A 81 1.18 -8.88 4.66
CA LYS A 81 0.24 -8.50 5.72
C LYS A 81 0.37 -7.04 6.11
N THR A 82 1.59 -6.55 6.21
CA THR A 82 1.88 -5.23 6.80
C THR A 82 2.76 -4.37 5.91
N ILE A 83 2.51 -3.06 5.95
CA ILE A 83 3.40 -2.04 5.36
C ILE A 83 3.99 -1.26 6.53
N LYS A 84 5.32 -1.21 6.60
CA LYS A 84 6.09 -0.45 7.57
C LYS A 84 6.63 0.80 6.88
N GLU A 85 5.98 1.95 7.08
CA GLU A 85 6.39 3.23 6.47
C GLU A 85 7.47 3.92 7.32
N ILE A 86 8.58 4.28 6.69
CA ILE A 86 9.75 4.88 7.33
C ILE A 86 10.04 6.22 6.65
N ASP A 87 9.94 7.31 7.40
CA ASP A 87 10.33 8.64 6.95
C ASP A 87 11.73 8.98 7.47
N ALA A 88 12.71 9.07 6.56
CA ALA A 88 14.10 9.37 6.90
C ALA A 88 14.30 10.73 7.59
N ARG A 89 13.30 11.62 7.58
CA ARG A 89 13.34 12.89 8.34
C ARG A 89 13.07 12.72 9.84
N LYS A 90 12.41 11.62 10.20
CA LYS A 90 11.97 11.27 11.57
C LYS A 90 12.94 10.31 12.27
N VAL A 91 13.73 9.55 11.49
CA VAL A 91 14.82 8.72 12.03
C VAL A 91 15.80 9.62 12.80
N GLY A 92 16.13 9.22 14.02
CA GLY A 92 16.94 9.94 15.02
C GLY A 92 16.17 10.98 15.84
N LYS A 93 14.87 11.15 15.59
CA LYS A 93 14.01 12.13 16.30
C LYS A 93 12.81 11.51 16.97
N VAL A 94 12.23 10.47 16.35
CA VAL A 94 11.04 9.78 16.82
C VAL A 94 11.40 8.33 17.11
N PRO A 95 11.24 7.83 18.35
CA PRO A 95 11.61 6.46 18.71
C PRO A 95 10.97 5.38 17.84
N GLU A 96 9.70 5.54 17.46
CA GLU A 96 8.98 4.61 16.59
C GLU A 96 9.63 4.49 15.20
N ALA A 97 10.11 5.60 14.62
CA ALA A 97 10.78 5.59 13.33
C ALA A 97 12.15 4.89 13.41
N ASP A 98 12.81 4.98 14.56
CA ASP A 98 14.09 4.32 14.81
C ASP A 98 13.94 2.80 14.96
N GLU A 99 12.87 2.34 15.61
CA GLU A 99 12.54 0.91 15.70
C GLU A 99 12.26 0.33 14.30
N LEU A 100 11.43 0.99 13.49
CA LEU A 100 11.13 0.56 12.13
C LEU A 100 12.37 0.55 11.23
N TYR A 101 13.24 1.55 11.39
CA TYR A 101 14.49 1.63 10.64
C TYR A 101 15.48 0.55 11.08
N SER A 102 15.61 0.27 12.38
CA SER A 102 16.43 -0.83 12.90
C SER A 102 15.96 -2.18 12.37
N ASP A 103 14.65 -2.39 12.28
CA ASP A 103 14.08 -3.60 11.67
C ASP A 103 14.44 -3.71 10.18
N LEU A 104 14.36 -2.60 9.43
CA LEU A 104 14.78 -2.56 8.03
C LEU A 104 16.27 -2.88 7.89
N GLU A 105 17.12 -2.31 8.74
CA GLU A 105 18.57 -2.59 8.71
C GLU A 105 18.86 -4.06 8.96
N LYS A 106 18.19 -4.70 9.92
CA LYS A 106 18.34 -6.15 10.16
C LYS A 106 17.99 -6.97 8.93
N VAL A 107 16.96 -6.58 8.17
CA VAL A 107 16.58 -7.28 6.93
C VAL A 107 17.65 -7.09 5.85
N LEU A 108 18.16 -5.87 5.69
CA LEU A 108 19.20 -5.56 4.69
C LEU A 108 20.57 -6.16 5.02
N ASP A 109 20.86 -6.41 6.30
CA ASP A 109 22.12 -7.03 6.77
C ASP A 109 22.12 -8.56 6.71
N LYS A 110 20.98 -9.20 6.43
CA LYS A 110 20.94 -10.66 6.26
C LYS A 110 21.88 -11.08 5.13
N PRO A 111 22.61 -12.20 5.28
CA PRO A 111 23.36 -12.77 4.16
C PRO A 111 22.38 -13.15 3.06
N VAL A 112 22.60 -12.59 1.88
CA VAL A 112 21.75 -12.77 0.71
C VAL A 112 22.53 -13.41 -0.41
N LYS A 113 21.86 -14.27 -1.17
CA LYS A 113 22.34 -14.77 -2.46
C LYS A 113 21.56 -14.08 -3.56
N GLU A 114 22.29 -13.36 -4.43
CA GLU A 114 21.70 -12.73 -5.60
C GLU A 114 21.32 -13.80 -6.64
N LEU A 115 20.09 -13.71 -7.12
CA LEU A 115 19.56 -14.43 -8.28
C LEU A 115 19.45 -13.47 -9.47
N GLU A 116 18.89 -13.95 -10.56
CA GLU A 116 18.56 -13.13 -11.73
C GLU A 116 17.51 -12.05 -11.39
N ASP A 117 17.44 -11.00 -12.20
CA ASP A 117 16.45 -9.91 -12.11
C ASP A 117 16.41 -9.11 -10.78
N ASN A 118 17.55 -9.02 -10.08
CA ASN A 118 17.70 -8.33 -8.78
C ASN A 118 16.88 -8.97 -7.64
N ILE A 119 16.55 -10.24 -7.78
CA ILE A 119 15.91 -11.02 -6.72
C ILE A 119 17.00 -11.54 -5.79
N VAL A 120 16.73 -11.53 -4.49
CA VAL A 120 17.63 -12.16 -3.51
C VAL A 120 16.91 -13.23 -2.73
N THR A 121 17.64 -14.26 -2.31
CA THR A 121 17.17 -15.26 -1.34
C THR A 121 17.95 -15.17 -0.05
N PHE A 122 17.26 -15.38 1.07
CA PHE A 122 17.91 -15.57 2.37
C PHE A 122 18.28 -17.05 2.51
N ASP A 123 19.56 -17.36 2.51
CA ASP A 123 20.03 -18.73 2.75
C ASP A 123 19.87 -19.05 4.24
N VAL A 124 18.93 -19.95 4.57
CA VAL A 124 18.65 -20.38 5.95
C VAL A 124 19.66 -21.44 6.44
N GLU A 125 20.47 -22.04 5.56
CA GLU A 125 21.25 -23.25 5.86
C GLU A 125 22.79 -23.10 5.95
N GLU A 126 23.39 -21.93 5.68
CA GLU A 126 24.86 -21.76 5.78
C GLU A 126 25.34 -20.88 6.96
N ALA A 127 24.46 -20.53 7.90
CA ALA A 127 24.84 -19.75 9.08
C ALA A 127 25.62 -20.53 10.17
N GLU A 128 25.78 -21.86 10.03
CA GLU A 128 26.67 -22.64 10.91
C GLU A 128 28.02 -23.02 10.28
N GLY A 129 28.32 -22.59 9.04
CA GLY A 129 29.39 -23.24 8.26
C GLY A 129 30.49 -22.38 7.63
N LYS A 130 30.40 -21.05 7.59
CA LYS A 130 31.40 -20.22 6.86
C LYS A 130 31.91 -19.02 7.65
N ILE A 131 32.58 -19.32 8.76
CA ILE A 131 33.81 -18.60 9.12
C ILE A 131 34.97 -19.29 8.39
N SER A 132 35.33 -18.81 7.20
CA SER A 132 36.68 -19.03 6.70
C SER A 132 37.16 -17.94 5.76
N LYS A 133 38.06 -17.14 6.33
CA LYS A 133 39.38 -16.82 5.76
C LYS A 133 39.41 -16.29 4.33
N LYS A 134 39.60 -14.97 4.25
CA LYS A 134 40.83 -14.46 3.62
C LYS A 134 41.60 -13.59 4.60
N VAL A 135 42.78 -14.10 4.92
CA VAL A 135 43.86 -13.49 5.69
C VAL A 135 44.60 -12.51 4.79
N GLY A 136 44.97 -11.36 5.34
CA GLY A 136 46.30 -10.77 5.10
C GLY A 136 46.40 -9.66 4.06
N ALA A 137 46.13 -8.42 4.48
CA ALA A 137 46.96 -7.28 4.09
C ALA A 137 46.90 -6.22 5.19
N THR A 138 47.91 -6.21 6.03
CA THR A 138 48.25 -5.18 7.00
C THR A 138 48.37 -3.81 6.33
N ALA A 139 47.52 -2.86 6.70
CA ALA A 139 47.75 -1.44 6.48
C ALA A 139 47.51 -0.68 7.79
N LYS A 140 48.59 -0.05 8.26
CA LYS A 140 48.75 0.71 9.50
C LYS A 140 47.58 1.69 9.77
N PRO A 141 47.19 1.90 11.05
CA PRO A 141 46.29 2.99 11.41
C PRO A 141 46.99 4.34 11.17
N LYS A 142 46.46 5.15 10.24
CA LYS A 142 46.88 6.54 10.09
C LYS A 142 46.19 7.42 11.14
N PRO A 143 46.86 8.47 11.66
CA PRO A 143 46.55 9.07 12.95
C PRO A 143 45.29 9.96 12.94
N LYS A 144 44.68 10.07 14.13
CA LYS A 144 43.67 11.07 14.49
C LYS A 144 44.03 12.47 13.96
N PRO A 145 43.10 13.21 13.32
CA PRO A 145 43.28 14.62 13.10
C PRO A 145 43.30 15.36 14.45
N LYS A 146 44.36 16.17 14.63
CA LYS A 146 44.58 17.07 15.75
C LYS A 146 43.47 18.15 15.77
N PRO A 147 42.97 18.56 16.94
CA PRO A 147 41.95 19.60 17.05
C PRO A 147 42.51 20.94 16.56
N THR A 148 41.81 21.59 15.64
CA THR A 148 42.09 22.97 15.24
C THR A 148 41.70 23.95 16.36
N PRO A 149 42.50 24.98 16.63
CA PRO A 149 42.29 25.91 17.75
C PRO A 149 41.03 26.76 17.62
N GLN A 150 40.39 26.99 18.77
CA GLN A 150 39.35 28.00 18.98
C GLN A 150 39.80 29.38 18.46
N ALA A 151 39.05 29.93 17.51
CA ALA A 151 39.08 31.35 17.22
C ALA A 151 38.14 32.09 18.18
N LYS A 152 38.67 33.20 18.69
CA LYS A 152 38.17 34.05 19.77
C LYS A 152 36.75 34.57 19.57
N ALA A 153 36.11 34.77 20.72
CA ALA A 153 34.86 35.49 20.91
C ALA A 153 34.95 36.99 20.64
N GLN A 154 33.74 37.54 20.38
CA GLN A 154 33.20 38.91 20.57
C GLN A 154 32.93 39.71 19.28
N PRO A 155 31.96 40.66 19.29
CA PRO A 155 30.92 40.99 20.31
C PRO A 155 29.47 41.04 19.77
N LYS A 156 28.54 41.04 20.74
CA LYS A 156 27.08 41.22 20.63
C LYS A 156 26.67 42.38 19.71
N ALA A 157 25.72 42.12 18.80
CA ALA A 157 24.82 43.12 18.27
C ALA A 157 23.40 42.88 18.83
N LYS A 158 22.75 43.99 19.25
CA LYS A 158 21.45 44.06 19.91
C LYS A 158 20.32 43.41 19.11
N PRO A 159 19.24 42.94 19.78
CA PRO A 159 18.00 42.59 19.13
C PRO A 159 17.33 43.86 18.57
N SER A 160 17.06 43.88 17.27
CA SER A 160 16.07 44.78 16.70
C SER A 160 14.70 44.12 16.81
N GLU A 161 13.83 44.78 17.56
CA GLU A 161 12.41 44.51 17.80
C GLU A 161 11.64 44.33 16.47
N PRO A 162 10.74 43.34 16.35
CA PRO A 162 9.91 43.17 15.17
C PRO A 162 8.78 44.21 15.14
N GLU A 163 8.60 44.87 14.00
CA GLU A 163 7.47 45.76 13.72
C GLU A 163 6.12 45.03 13.87
N PRO A 164 5.10 45.67 14.47
CA PRO A 164 3.78 45.09 14.60
C PRO A 164 3.03 45.11 13.26
N LYS A 165 2.70 43.92 12.74
CA LYS A 165 1.79 43.79 11.60
C LYS A 165 0.35 44.24 11.98
N PRO A 166 -0.35 44.93 11.07
CA PRO A 166 -1.68 45.49 11.33
C PRO A 166 -2.76 44.41 11.49
N LYS A 167 -3.68 44.66 12.44
CA LYS A 167 -4.87 43.86 12.75
C LYS A 167 -5.78 43.68 11.52
N PRO A 168 -6.15 42.44 11.15
CA PRO A 168 -7.29 42.20 10.28
C PRO A 168 -8.61 42.41 11.04
N LYS A 169 -9.52 43.20 10.45
CA LYS A 169 -10.92 43.36 10.89
C LYS A 169 -11.67 42.01 10.85
N PRO A 170 -12.56 41.72 11.82
CA PRO A 170 -13.44 40.57 11.73
C PRO A 170 -14.53 40.82 10.68
N LYS A 171 -14.58 39.97 9.64
CA LYS A 171 -15.73 39.82 8.76
C LYS A 171 -16.55 38.63 9.25
N THR A 172 -17.74 38.96 9.77
CA THR A 172 -19.02 38.26 9.59
C THR A 172 -18.99 36.74 9.43
N GLU A 173 -19.46 36.06 10.47
CA GLU A 173 -20.00 34.69 10.40
C GLU A 173 -21.30 34.66 9.59
N PRO A 174 -21.47 33.65 8.72
CA PRO A 174 -22.78 33.08 8.43
C PRO A 174 -22.90 31.69 9.07
N LYS A 175 -23.76 31.63 10.08
CA LYS A 175 -24.71 30.57 10.47
C LYS A 175 -24.68 29.29 9.61
N VAL A 176 -24.34 28.15 10.22
CA VAL A 176 -24.88 26.84 9.81
C VAL A 176 -25.20 26.04 11.07
N GLU A 177 -26.48 25.68 11.20
CA GLU A 177 -27.03 24.76 12.20
C GLU A 177 -26.24 23.45 12.23
N THR A 178 -25.71 23.13 13.40
CA THR A 178 -25.26 21.79 13.73
C THR A 178 -26.48 20.88 13.88
N GLN A 179 -26.84 20.17 12.82
CA GLN A 179 -27.76 19.02 12.95
C GLN A 179 -27.09 17.94 13.80
N GLU A 180 -27.82 17.49 14.81
CA GLU A 180 -27.43 16.46 15.75
C GLU A 180 -27.13 15.13 15.05
N LYS A 181 -25.95 14.56 15.32
CA LYS A 181 -25.67 13.14 15.07
C LYS A 181 -26.36 12.30 16.16
N PRO A 182 -27.18 11.30 15.81
CA PRO A 182 -27.60 10.30 16.79
C PRO A 182 -26.42 9.41 17.16
N LYS A 183 -26.05 9.40 18.44
CA LYS A 183 -25.20 8.38 19.06
C LYS A 183 -25.92 7.03 18.97
N ARG A 184 -25.47 6.14 18.09
CA ARG A 184 -25.92 4.74 18.10
C ARG A 184 -24.99 3.91 19.00
N LYS A 185 -25.56 3.43 20.12
CA LYS A 185 -24.95 2.43 21.01
C LYS A 185 -24.54 1.20 20.20
N VAL A 186 -23.30 0.77 20.40
CA VAL A 186 -22.80 -0.54 20.01
C VAL A 186 -23.34 -1.53 21.04
N GLU A 187 -24.24 -2.42 20.60
CA GLU A 187 -24.63 -3.61 21.35
C GLU A 187 -24.10 -4.81 20.59
N LEU A 188 -23.04 -5.40 21.15
CA LEU A 188 -22.42 -6.64 20.70
C LEU A 188 -23.29 -7.79 21.20
N GLU A 189 -24.00 -8.47 20.31
CA GLU A 189 -24.57 -9.77 20.61
C GLU A 189 -23.68 -10.92 20.12
N PRO A 190 -23.73 -12.08 20.80
CA PRO A 190 -22.68 -13.09 20.76
C PRO A 190 -22.80 -14.00 19.53
N ILE A 191 -21.63 -14.44 19.06
CA ILE A 191 -21.46 -15.48 18.04
C ILE A 191 -22.15 -16.77 18.53
N LYS A 192 -23.31 -17.11 17.96
CA LYS A 192 -23.86 -18.47 18.02
C LYS A 192 -23.39 -19.25 16.80
N LYS A 193 -22.54 -20.26 17.05
CA LYS A 193 -22.36 -21.43 16.19
C LYS A 193 -23.64 -22.27 16.23
N ALA A 194 -24.22 -22.58 15.08
CA ALA A 194 -24.91 -23.85 14.81
C ALA A 194 -25.31 -23.94 13.32
N SER A 195 -24.76 -24.96 12.65
CA SER A 195 -25.40 -25.84 11.65
C SER A 195 -26.49 -25.29 10.71
N ASP A 196 -26.22 -25.32 9.40
CA ASP A 196 -27.26 -25.63 8.39
C ASP A 196 -26.66 -26.14 7.07
N GLU A 197 -26.64 -27.46 6.89
CA GLU A 197 -26.25 -28.17 5.66
C GLU A 197 -27.23 -27.98 4.48
N LYS A 198 -28.13 -26.99 4.52
CA LYS A 198 -28.96 -26.55 3.39
C LYS A 198 -28.61 -25.15 2.86
N GLU A 199 -27.66 -24.45 3.47
CA GLU A 199 -27.29 -23.07 3.11
C GLU A 199 -26.27 -22.99 1.96
N GLY A 200 -25.54 -24.08 1.70
CA GLY A 200 -24.47 -24.12 0.69
C GLY A 200 -24.92 -23.85 -0.75
N SER A 201 -26.11 -24.32 -1.15
CA SER A 201 -26.61 -24.13 -2.52
C SER A 201 -26.99 -22.68 -2.83
N LYS A 202 -27.51 -21.93 -1.85
CA LYS A 202 -27.85 -20.51 -2.02
C LYS A 202 -26.61 -19.63 -2.08
N GLY A 203 -25.59 -19.95 -1.29
CA GLY A 203 -24.29 -19.28 -1.37
C GLY A 203 -23.69 -19.38 -2.78
N LEU A 204 -23.68 -20.58 -3.36
CA LEU A 204 -23.19 -20.82 -4.72
C LEU A 204 -23.99 -20.05 -5.78
N ILE A 205 -25.32 -19.93 -5.65
CA ILE A 205 -26.16 -19.14 -6.57
C ILE A 205 -25.82 -17.64 -6.47
N VAL A 206 -25.58 -17.13 -5.27
CA VAL A 206 -25.18 -15.74 -5.06
C VAL A 206 -23.82 -15.48 -5.71
N GLU A 207 -22.84 -16.34 -5.46
CA GLU A 207 -21.50 -16.25 -6.07
C GLU A 207 -21.55 -16.32 -7.59
N ALA A 208 -22.34 -17.24 -8.16
CA ALA A 208 -22.53 -17.35 -9.60
C ALA A 208 -23.12 -16.06 -10.20
N ARG A 209 -24.10 -15.44 -9.53
CA ARG A 209 -24.70 -14.18 -9.98
C ARG A 209 -23.72 -13.00 -9.94
N VAL A 210 -22.85 -12.93 -8.92
CA VAL A 210 -21.74 -11.95 -8.91
C VAL A 210 -20.84 -12.21 -10.11
N GLY A 211 -20.43 -13.46 -10.32
CA GLY A 211 -19.59 -13.87 -11.45
C GLY A 211 -20.19 -13.51 -12.82
N PHE A 212 -21.52 -13.63 -12.98
CA PHE A 212 -22.20 -13.27 -14.22
C PHE A 212 -22.16 -11.77 -14.50
N VAL A 213 -22.30 -10.93 -13.48
CA VAL A 213 -22.15 -9.48 -13.66
C VAL A 213 -20.72 -9.15 -14.02
N LEU A 214 -19.73 -9.72 -13.31
CA LEU A 214 -18.32 -9.50 -13.62
C LEU A 214 -17.99 -9.91 -15.05
N LYS A 215 -18.45 -11.09 -15.48
CA LYS A 215 -18.24 -11.57 -16.84
C LYS A 215 -18.87 -10.65 -17.89
N ALA A 216 -20.12 -10.21 -17.65
CA ALA A 216 -20.82 -9.30 -18.56
C ALA A 216 -20.10 -7.93 -18.69
N VAL A 217 -19.49 -7.44 -17.60
CA VAL A 217 -18.70 -6.20 -17.64
C VAL A 217 -17.35 -6.41 -18.35
N LEU A 218 -16.66 -7.51 -18.05
CA LEU A 218 -15.36 -7.84 -18.65
C LEU A 218 -15.41 -8.07 -20.17
N ASP A 219 -16.58 -8.39 -20.74
CA ASP A 219 -16.77 -8.46 -22.19
C ASP A 219 -16.64 -7.08 -22.88
N HIS A 220 -16.73 -5.99 -22.11
CA HIS A 220 -16.62 -4.61 -22.62
C HIS A 220 -15.41 -3.84 -22.09
N TYR A 221 -14.85 -4.25 -20.95
CA TYR A 221 -13.74 -3.56 -20.30
C TYR A 221 -12.65 -4.57 -19.94
N SER A 222 -11.42 -4.30 -20.39
CA SER A 222 -10.27 -5.18 -20.15
C SER A 222 -9.67 -5.02 -18.75
N ASP A 223 -9.92 -3.88 -18.10
CA ASP A 223 -9.38 -3.54 -16.78
C ASP A 223 -10.48 -2.92 -15.93
N ILE A 224 -10.79 -3.56 -14.80
CA ILE A 224 -11.83 -3.14 -13.86
C ILE A 224 -11.36 -3.35 -12.42
N TRP A 225 -11.78 -2.44 -11.54
CA TRP A 225 -11.64 -2.57 -10.10
C TRP A 225 -12.97 -3.01 -9.50
N VAL A 226 -12.94 -4.08 -8.71
CA VAL A 226 -14.12 -4.60 -7.99
C VAL A 226 -13.89 -4.42 -6.50
N SER A 227 -14.80 -3.73 -5.83
CA SER A 227 -14.77 -3.58 -4.38
C SER A 227 -16.08 -4.05 -3.75
N LYS A 228 -15.97 -4.92 -2.74
CA LYS A 228 -17.08 -5.29 -1.86
C LYS A 228 -17.15 -4.27 -0.72
N LYS A 229 -18.31 -3.67 -0.52
CA LYS A 229 -18.57 -2.68 0.52
C LYS A 229 -19.09 -3.36 1.79
N ASP A 230 -19.01 -2.65 2.93
CA ASP A 230 -19.46 -3.16 4.23
C ASP A 230 -20.97 -3.43 4.29
N ASP A 231 -21.75 -2.72 3.45
CA ASP A 231 -23.19 -2.94 3.26
C ASP A 231 -23.50 -4.25 2.49
N GLY A 232 -22.48 -5.00 2.06
CA GLY A 232 -22.63 -6.23 1.27
C GLY A 232 -22.81 -6.00 -0.22
N SER A 233 -22.85 -4.75 -0.68
CA SER A 233 -22.91 -4.40 -2.09
C SER A 233 -21.53 -4.50 -2.77
N TYR A 234 -21.56 -4.57 -4.09
CA TYR A 234 -20.39 -4.59 -4.95
C TYR A 234 -20.37 -3.31 -5.79
N ALA A 235 -19.23 -2.64 -5.85
CA ALA A 235 -18.97 -1.53 -6.76
C ALA A 235 -17.91 -1.96 -7.78
N ILE A 236 -18.22 -1.73 -9.07
CA ILE A 236 -17.33 -1.98 -10.19
C ILE A 236 -16.98 -0.64 -10.82
N GLU A 237 -15.67 -0.38 -10.94
CA GLU A 237 -15.10 0.87 -11.43
C GLU A 237 -14.09 0.58 -12.54
N MET A 238 -13.91 1.53 -13.44
CA MET A 238 -12.83 1.58 -14.44
C MET A 238 -12.01 2.86 -14.21
N MET A 239 -10.95 3.04 -14.99
CA MET A 239 -10.02 4.16 -14.80
C MET A 239 -10.72 5.51 -14.95
N GLU A 240 -11.73 5.59 -15.82
CA GLU A 240 -12.50 6.81 -16.09
C GLU A 240 -13.65 7.06 -15.09
N GLY A 241 -13.96 6.09 -14.21
CA GLY A 241 -14.99 6.25 -13.19
C GLY A 241 -15.84 5.01 -12.91
N PRO A 242 -16.95 5.18 -12.17
CA PRO A 242 -17.79 4.07 -11.76
C PRO A 242 -18.62 3.50 -12.93
N ILE A 243 -18.60 2.18 -13.07
CA ILE A 243 -19.44 1.46 -14.04
C ILE A 243 -20.79 1.17 -13.40
N CYS A 244 -20.82 0.42 -12.29
CA CYS A 244 -22.07 0.08 -11.61
C CYS A 244 -21.85 -0.28 -10.14
N LYS A 245 -22.93 -0.16 -9.34
CA LYS A 245 -22.95 -0.66 -7.97
C LYS A 245 -24.21 -1.51 -7.78
N PHE A 246 -24.07 -2.74 -7.31
CA PHE A 246 -25.20 -3.66 -7.15
C PHE A 246 -25.14 -4.43 -5.84
N GLU A 247 -26.29 -4.93 -5.42
CA GLU A 247 -26.45 -5.79 -4.25
C GLU A 247 -27.23 -7.04 -4.66
N ILE A 248 -26.93 -8.18 -4.03
CA ILE A 248 -27.70 -9.41 -4.20
C ILE A 248 -28.41 -9.68 -2.89
N ASP A 249 -29.73 -9.67 -2.95
CA ASP A 249 -30.57 -10.01 -1.81
C ASP A 249 -30.35 -11.49 -1.46
N LYS A 250 -29.79 -11.76 -0.28
CA LYS A 250 -29.48 -13.12 0.18
C LYS A 250 -30.72 -14.01 0.31
N SER A 251 -31.89 -13.42 0.54
CA SER A 251 -33.13 -14.18 0.71
C SER A 251 -33.75 -14.60 -0.62
N THR A 252 -33.72 -13.71 -1.61
CA THR A 252 -34.36 -13.92 -2.92
C THR A 252 -33.37 -14.28 -4.03
N ALA A 253 -32.07 -14.20 -3.76
CA ALA A 253 -30.98 -14.25 -4.74
C ALA A 253 -31.18 -13.27 -5.91
N LYS A 254 -31.96 -12.20 -5.73
CA LYS A 254 -32.23 -11.22 -6.78
C LYS A 254 -31.19 -10.12 -6.75
N LEU A 255 -30.67 -9.81 -7.93
CA LEU A 255 -29.73 -8.73 -8.12
C LEU A 255 -30.48 -7.39 -8.26
N LYS A 256 -30.02 -6.38 -7.53
CA LYS A 256 -30.52 -5.01 -7.58
C LYS A 256 -29.37 -4.06 -7.87
N PHE A 257 -29.47 -3.33 -8.98
CA PHE A 257 -28.55 -2.23 -9.27
C PHE A 257 -28.97 -0.98 -8.49
N SER A 258 -27.98 -0.23 -7.98
CA SER A 258 -28.19 1.08 -7.39
C SER A 258 -28.64 2.11 -8.46
N GLN A 259 -29.30 3.18 -8.03
CA GLN A 259 -29.84 4.21 -8.93
C GLN A 259 -28.79 4.87 -9.83
N ASN A 260 -27.56 5.03 -9.33
CA ASN A 260 -26.45 5.64 -10.07
C ASN A 260 -25.64 4.62 -10.89
N SER A 261 -26.11 3.38 -11.01
CA SER A 261 -25.43 2.39 -11.83
C SER A 261 -25.52 2.73 -13.31
N PHE A 262 -24.39 2.59 -14.00
CA PHE A 262 -24.26 2.83 -15.43
C PHE A 262 -24.43 4.29 -15.85
N SER A 263 -24.36 5.25 -14.92
CA SER A 263 -24.47 6.68 -15.25
C SER A 263 -23.25 7.20 -16.02
N GLY A 264 -22.07 6.60 -15.82
CA GLY A 264 -20.82 6.97 -16.48
C GLY A 264 -20.53 6.25 -17.79
N ILE A 265 -21.45 5.42 -18.30
CA ILE A 265 -21.21 4.60 -19.51
C ILE A 265 -22.29 4.82 -20.56
N SER A 266 -21.98 4.48 -21.82
CA SER A 266 -22.94 4.59 -22.91
C SER A 266 -24.14 3.64 -22.73
N THR A 267 -25.33 4.10 -23.17
CA THR A 267 -26.58 3.32 -23.11
C THR A 267 -26.46 1.97 -23.83
N ASN A 268 -25.70 1.91 -24.92
CA ASN A 268 -25.48 0.67 -25.68
C ASN A 268 -24.76 -0.38 -24.85
N ILE A 269 -23.69 0.02 -24.15
CA ILE A 269 -22.92 -0.89 -23.28
C ILE A 269 -23.77 -1.32 -22.09
N LYS A 270 -24.51 -0.39 -21.47
CA LYS A 270 -25.46 -0.71 -20.39
C LYS A 270 -26.45 -1.81 -20.80
N THR A 271 -27.10 -1.65 -21.95
CA THR A 271 -28.08 -2.63 -22.46
C THR A 271 -27.41 -3.97 -22.79
N ALA A 272 -26.19 -3.96 -23.34
CA ALA A 272 -25.44 -5.18 -23.62
C ALA A 272 -25.10 -5.95 -22.33
N ILE A 273 -24.57 -5.27 -21.31
CA ILE A 273 -24.27 -5.86 -19.99
C ILE A 273 -25.54 -6.48 -19.38
N GLN A 274 -26.66 -5.74 -19.38
CA GLN A 274 -27.92 -6.23 -18.83
C GLN A 274 -28.46 -7.44 -19.60
N LYS A 275 -28.40 -7.41 -20.93
CA LYS A 275 -28.81 -8.54 -21.79
C LYS A 275 -27.96 -9.78 -21.50
N LYS A 276 -26.63 -9.61 -21.38
CA LYS A 276 -25.72 -10.73 -21.11
C LYS A 276 -25.93 -11.31 -19.71
N TYR A 277 -26.16 -10.48 -18.71
CA TYR A 277 -26.52 -10.95 -17.37
C TYR A 277 -27.83 -11.78 -17.37
N ILE A 278 -28.85 -11.34 -18.10
CA ILE A 278 -30.12 -12.08 -18.23
C ILE A 278 -29.89 -13.43 -18.92
N GLU A 279 -29.07 -13.47 -19.97
CA GLU A 279 -28.69 -14.70 -20.68
C GLU A 279 -28.00 -15.69 -19.73
N LEU A 280 -26.95 -15.26 -19.03
CA LEU A 280 -26.23 -16.10 -18.07
C LEU A 280 -27.12 -16.53 -16.90
N SER A 281 -28.01 -15.66 -16.42
CA SER A 281 -28.95 -15.98 -15.34
C SER A 281 -29.93 -17.10 -15.68
N LYS A 282 -30.14 -17.42 -16.97
CA LYS A 282 -30.95 -18.58 -17.38
C LYS A 282 -30.26 -19.91 -17.09
N LEU A 283 -28.93 -19.93 -16.95
CA LEU A 283 -28.16 -21.13 -16.63
C LEU A 283 -28.30 -21.59 -15.17
N LEU A 284 -28.90 -20.74 -14.32
CA LEU A 284 -29.17 -21.04 -12.90
C LEU A 284 -30.63 -21.48 -12.67
N LYS A 285 -31.41 -21.67 -13.74
CA LYS A 285 -32.77 -22.21 -13.70
C LYS A 285 -32.76 -23.66 -14.11
#